data_AF-A0A9X2LT27-F1
#
_entry.id   AF-A0A9X2LT27-F1
#
_cell.length_a   1.000
_cell.length_b   1.000
_cell.length_c   1.000
_cell.angle_alpha   90.00
_cell.angle_beta   90.00
_cell.angle_gamma   90.00
#
_symmetry.space_group_name_H-M   'P 1'
#
loop_
_entity.id
_entity.type
_entity.pdbx_description
1 polymer ?
#
loop_
_entity_poly.entity_id
_entity_poly.type
_entity_poly.pdbx_seq_one_letter_code
_entity_poly.pdbx_strand_id
1 'polypeptide(L)'
;MRTRTVEAAALIAISLLLTGCSTGGDAREKTTPSATPAAAEKAEITRRCVDAIADRAAAHKGGAVRSHPVPEPCARLSDADYLDAYMEGLEQAHRAARKTSQSESAKPSDDSGR
;
A
#
# COMPACT_ATOMS: atom_id res chain seq x y z
N MET A 1 1.00 -3.45 -55.10
CA MET A 1 1.95 -4.40 -54.48
C MET A 1 1.54 -4.60 -53.02
N ARG A 2 1.42 -5.86 -52.60
CA ARG A 2 1.55 -6.38 -51.21
C ARG A 2 0.55 -5.87 -50.17
N THR A 3 -0.14 -6.68 -49.36
CA THR A 3 -0.34 -8.12 -49.20
C THR A 3 -1.41 -8.24 -48.10
N ARG A 4 -2.40 -9.13 -48.26
CA ARG A 4 -3.37 -9.52 -47.22
C ARG A 4 -2.69 -10.42 -46.20
N THR A 5 -3.08 -10.36 -44.91
CA THR A 5 -3.03 -11.41 -43.85
C THR A 5 -3.16 -10.72 -42.48
N VAL A 6 -3.75 -11.23 -41.39
CA VAL A 6 -4.40 -12.50 -41.00
C VAL A 6 -5.13 -12.21 -39.68
N GLU A 7 -6.20 -12.95 -39.42
CA GLU A 7 -6.96 -12.98 -38.16
C GLU A 7 -6.15 -13.43 -36.94
N ALA A 8 -6.74 -13.19 -35.76
CA ALA A 8 -6.66 -14.03 -34.56
C ALA A 8 -5.33 -14.08 -33.76
N ALA A 9 -5.39 -13.48 -32.56
CA ALA A 9 -4.82 -14.01 -31.32
C ALA A 9 -5.61 -13.34 -30.17
N ALA A 10 -6.66 -13.93 -29.60
CA ALA A 10 -6.66 -15.06 -28.67
C ALA A 10 -5.67 -14.90 -27.49
N LEU A 11 -6.26 -14.65 -26.31
CA LEU A 11 -5.73 -14.91 -24.95
C LEU A 11 -4.57 -13.98 -24.52
N ILE A 12 -4.62 -13.35 -23.35
CA ILE A 12 -4.27 -14.00 -22.09
C ILE A 12 -5.14 -13.41 -20.96
N ALA A 13 -5.99 -14.25 -20.38
CA ALA A 13 -6.47 -14.05 -19.02
C ALA A 13 -5.25 -14.14 -18.09
N ILE A 14 -4.85 -13.03 -17.48
CA ILE A 14 -3.82 -13.05 -16.45
C ILE A 14 -4.50 -13.45 -15.13
N SER A 15 -4.74 -14.74 -15.01
CA SER A 15 -4.93 -15.41 -13.73
C SER A 15 -3.59 -15.40 -13.01
N LEU A 16 -3.29 -14.32 -12.27
CA LEU A 16 -2.20 -14.32 -11.29
C LEU A 16 -2.64 -15.16 -10.08
N LEU A 17 -2.66 -16.48 -10.31
CA LEU A 17 -2.42 -17.48 -9.28
C LEU A 17 -1.01 -17.22 -8.75
N LEU A 18 -0.91 -16.56 -7.60
CA LEU A 18 0.28 -16.61 -6.76
C LEU A 18 0.37 -18.01 -6.11
N THR A 19 0.50 -19.04 -6.94
CA THR A 19 1.01 -20.33 -6.52
C THR A 19 2.49 -20.16 -6.23
N GLY A 20 2.78 -20.21 -4.93
CA GLY A 20 4.12 -20.20 -4.37
C GLY A 20 5.00 -21.25 -5.04
N CYS A 21 6.23 -20.84 -5.32
CA CYS A 21 7.30 -21.75 -5.66
C CYS A 21 7.93 -22.21 -4.35
N SER A 22 7.67 -23.46 -3.95
CA SER A 22 8.67 -24.23 -3.24
C SER A 22 8.57 -25.68 -3.66
N THR A 23 9.60 -26.11 -4.38
CA THR A 23 9.90 -27.51 -4.63
C THR A 23 10.31 -28.19 -3.32
N GLY A 24 9.83 -29.41 -3.10
CA GLY A 24 10.44 -30.36 -2.16
C GLY A 24 9.54 -30.90 -1.05
N GLY A 25 9.15 -32.17 -1.20
CA GLY A 25 9.13 -33.15 -0.09
C GLY A 25 7.80 -33.41 0.61
N ASP A 26 7.33 -34.65 0.47
CA ASP A 26 6.34 -35.29 1.34
C ASP A 26 6.69 -35.17 2.83
N ALA A 27 5.79 -34.61 3.64
CA ALA A 27 5.49 -35.09 4.99
C ALA A 27 4.21 -34.45 5.51
N ARG A 28 3.26 -35.31 5.88
CA ARG A 28 2.15 -35.02 6.77
C ARG A 28 2.69 -34.49 8.10
N GLU A 29 2.48 -33.22 8.40
CA GLU A 29 2.56 -32.74 9.78
C GLU A 29 1.52 -31.66 10.07
N LYS A 30 0.66 -31.97 11.03
CA LYS A 30 -0.29 -31.06 11.66
C LYS A 30 0.48 -29.84 12.16
N THR A 31 0.16 -28.65 11.69
CA THR A 31 0.55 -27.43 12.41
C THR A 31 -0.67 -26.54 12.57
N THR A 32 -1.27 -26.67 13.75
CA THR A 32 -2.30 -25.77 14.30
C THR A 32 -1.85 -24.31 14.14
N PRO A 33 -2.62 -23.40 13.52
CA PRO A 33 -2.36 -21.99 13.67
C PRO A 33 -2.96 -21.57 15.03
N SER A 34 -2.17 -21.71 16.09
CA SER A 34 -2.50 -21.15 17.41
C SER A 34 -1.30 -20.39 18.00
N ALA A 35 -0.60 -19.65 17.15
CA ALA A 35 -0.37 -18.25 17.45
C ALA A 35 -1.60 -17.53 16.84
N THR A 36 -2.13 -16.41 17.30
CA THR A 36 -1.47 -15.11 17.14
C THR A 36 -2.38 -13.96 17.67
N PRO A 37 -2.87 -13.94 18.93
CA PRO A 37 -3.51 -12.72 19.44
C PRO A 37 -2.53 -11.53 19.46
N ALA A 38 -1.28 -11.81 19.87
CA ALA A 38 -0.24 -10.80 20.03
C ALA A 38 0.26 -10.20 18.70
N ALA A 39 0.40 -10.98 17.61
CA ALA A 39 0.82 -10.39 16.34
C ALA A 39 -0.34 -9.72 15.57
N ALA A 40 -1.60 -10.13 15.82
CA ALA A 40 -2.75 -9.36 15.36
C ALA A 40 -2.82 -8.00 16.06
N GLU A 41 -2.56 -7.96 17.38
CA GLU A 41 -2.44 -6.72 18.15
C GLU A 41 -1.27 -5.86 17.65
N LYS A 42 -0.10 -6.46 17.40
CA LYS A 42 1.05 -5.74 16.82
C LYS A 42 0.68 -5.11 15.47
N ALA A 43 0.06 -5.86 14.57
CA ALA A 43 -0.32 -5.37 13.24
C ALA A 43 -1.33 -4.20 13.32
N GLU A 44 -2.26 -4.26 14.28
CA GLU A 44 -3.19 -3.15 14.56
C GLU A 44 -2.45 -1.91 15.05
N ILE A 45 -1.53 -2.06 16.00
CA ILE A 45 -0.70 -0.95 16.52
C ILE A 45 0.12 -0.32 15.41
N THR A 46 0.78 -1.14 14.58
CA THR A 46 1.56 -0.66 13.43
C THR A 46 0.68 0.13 12.46
N ARG A 47 -0.51 -0.37 12.11
CA ARG A 47 -1.43 0.34 11.20
C ARG A 47 -1.84 1.70 11.75
N ARG A 48 -2.21 1.77 13.03
CA ARG A 48 -2.56 3.05 13.68
C ARG A 48 -1.39 4.02 13.72
N CYS A 49 -0.17 3.51 13.87
CA CYS A 49 1.03 4.33 13.81
C CYS A 49 1.25 4.91 12.40
N VAL A 50 1.14 4.07 11.36
CA VAL A 50 1.22 4.49 9.95
C VAL A 50 0.20 5.58 9.64
N ASP A 51 -1.06 5.38 10.04
CA ASP A 51 -2.14 6.36 9.80
C ASP A 51 -1.87 7.68 10.52
N ALA A 52 -1.42 7.65 11.78
CA ALA A 52 -1.08 8.86 12.53
C ALA A 52 0.08 9.64 11.88
N ILE A 53 1.04 8.96 11.27
CA ILE A 53 2.16 9.58 10.55
C ILE A 53 1.68 10.14 9.21
N ALA A 54 0.84 9.42 8.49
CA ALA A 54 0.23 9.88 7.24
C ALA A 54 -0.61 11.14 7.45
N ASP A 55 -1.42 11.19 8.51
CA ASP A 55 -2.23 12.36 8.88
C ASP A 55 -1.35 13.56 9.20
N ARG A 56 -0.27 13.34 9.97
CA ARG A 56 0.73 14.37 10.24
C ARG A 56 1.36 14.89 8.95
N ALA A 57 1.76 14.00 8.05
CA ALA A 57 2.35 14.37 6.77
C ALA A 57 1.39 15.15 5.87
N ALA A 58 0.11 14.76 5.85
CA ALA A 58 -0.94 15.46 5.13
C ALA A 58 -1.16 16.89 5.69
N ALA A 59 -1.15 17.05 7.02
CA ALA A 59 -1.24 18.36 7.66
C ALA A 59 -0.07 19.30 7.28
N HIS A 60 1.10 18.74 6.98
CA HIS A 60 2.27 19.48 6.50
C HIS A 60 2.38 19.57 4.97
N LYS A 61 1.32 19.22 4.22
CA LYS A 61 1.28 19.24 2.75
C LYS A 61 2.42 18.45 2.10
N GLY A 62 2.83 17.34 2.70
CA GLY A 62 3.95 16.53 2.22
C GLY A 62 5.32 17.17 2.40
N GLY A 63 5.42 18.23 3.20
CA GLY A 63 6.68 18.82 3.65
C GLY A 63 7.38 18.00 4.73
N ALA A 64 8.53 18.48 5.20
CA ALA A 64 9.33 17.79 6.22
C ALA A 64 8.53 17.52 7.50
N VAL A 65 8.22 16.25 7.75
CA VAL A 65 7.56 15.80 8.97
C VAL A 65 8.59 15.61 10.06
N ARG A 66 8.29 16.09 11.27
CA ARG A 66 9.14 15.82 12.43
C ARG A 66 8.85 14.42 12.95
N SER A 67 9.91 13.65 13.19
CA SER A 67 9.83 12.37 13.90
C SER A 67 9.32 12.54 15.34
N HIS A 68 9.63 13.67 15.97
CA HIS A 68 9.16 13.98 17.33
C HIS A 68 8.10 15.09 17.38
N PRO A 69 7.11 14.99 18.29
CA PRO A 69 6.92 13.89 19.26
C PRO A 69 6.39 12.61 18.60
N VAL A 70 6.75 11.45 19.15
CA VAL A 70 6.26 10.15 18.66
C VAL A 70 4.74 10.08 18.90
N PRO A 71 3.92 9.75 17.88
CA PRO A 71 2.49 9.57 18.08
C PRO A 71 2.19 8.49 19.14
N GLU A 72 1.16 8.67 19.95
CA GLU A 72 0.74 7.71 20.98
C GLU A 72 0.64 6.25 20.47
N PRO A 73 0.02 5.96 19.31
CA PRO A 73 -0.04 4.57 18.82
C PRO A 73 1.34 4.02 18.44
N CYS A 74 2.30 4.87 18.11
CA CYS A 74 3.67 4.47 17.79
C CYS A 74 4.53 4.23 19.04
N ALA A 75 4.14 4.73 20.21
CA ALA A 75 4.94 4.66 21.44
C ALA A 75 5.12 3.23 21.97
N ARG A 76 4.28 2.28 21.51
CA ARG A 76 4.34 0.86 21.86
C ARG A 76 5.16 0.03 20.86
N LEU A 77 5.64 0.63 19.78
CA LEU A 77 6.47 -0.04 18.78
C LEU A 77 7.94 -0.04 19.19
N SER A 78 8.68 -1.03 18.70
CA SER A 78 10.14 -0.95 18.72
C SER A 78 10.62 0.17 17.79
N ASP A 79 11.83 0.69 18.01
CA ASP A 79 12.39 1.74 17.13
C ASP A 79 12.45 1.32 15.66
N ALA A 80 12.74 0.04 15.40
CA ALA A 80 12.74 -0.52 14.04
C ALA A 80 11.33 -0.51 13.44
N ASP A 81 10.33 -1.01 14.17
CA ASP A 81 8.93 -1.01 13.71
C ASP A 81 8.39 0.43 13.54
N TYR A 82 8.86 1.37 14.37
CA TYR A 82 8.51 2.78 14.26
C TYR A 82 9.09 3.40 12.99
N LEU A 83 10.36 3.13 12.66
CA LEU A 83 10.99 3.64 11.44
C LEU A 83 10.29 3.10 10.17
N ASP A 84 9.94 1.82 10.16
CA ASP A 84 9.18 1.21 9.07
C ASP A 84 7.81 1.86 8.92
N ALA A 85 7.07 1.99 10.03
CA ALA A 85 5.77 2.68 10.04
C ALA A 85 5.87 4.15 9.62
N TYR A 86 6.98 4.82 9.96
CA TYR A 86 7.25 6.20 9.60
C TYR A 86 7.43 6.37 8.10
N MET A 87 8.24 5.52 7.47
CA MET A 87 8.42 5.53 6.03
C MET A 87 7.11 5.21 5.30
N GLU A 88 6.37 4.19 5.76
CA GLU A 88 5.09 3.80 5.17
C GLU A 88 4.04 4.92 5.27
N GLY A 89 3.97 5.61 6.41
CA GLY A 89 3.06 6.75 6.63
C GLY A 89 3.37 7.93 5.71
N LEU A 90 4.65 8.26 5.50
CA LEU A 90 5.06 9.29 4.54
C LEU A 90 4.65 8.93 3.12
N GLU A 91 4.94 7.69 2.69
CA GLU A 91 4.55 7.22 1.36
C GLU A 91 3.03 7.24 1.16
N GLN A 92 2.25 6.85 2.18
CA GLN A 92 0.80 6.90 2.16
C GLN A 92 0.29 8.32 1.93
N ALA A 93 0.84 9.30 2.65
CA ALA A 93 0.49 10.71 2.45
C ALA A 93 0.87 11.22 1.05
N HIS A 94 2.05 10.83 0.54
CA HIS A 94 2.45 11.20 -0.82
C HIS A 94 1.54 10.59 -1.89
N ARG A 95 1.15 9.32 -1.75
CA ARG A 95 0.19 8.67 -2.64
C ARG A 95 -1.16 9.37 -2.60
N ALA A 96 -1.64 9.72 -1.42
CA ALA A 96 -2.90 10.45 -1.24
C ALA A 96 -2.84 11.83 -1.93
N ALA A 97 -1.77 12.60 -1.73
CA ALA A 97 -1.58 13.91 -2.36
C ALA A 97 -1.52 13.85 -3.90
N ARG A 98 -0.94 12.79 -4.47
CA ARG A 98 -0.96 12.58 -5.93
C ARG A 98 -2.36 12.27 -6.45
N LYS A 99 -3.13 11.44 -5.74
CA LYS A 99 -4.51 11.10 -6.12
C LYS A 99 -5.42 12.33 -6.12
N THR A 100 -5.30 13.19 -5.10
CA THR A 100 -6.09 14.43 -5.04
C THR A 100 -5.73 15.36 -6.19
N SER A 101 -4.44 15.57 -6.46
CA SER A 101 -3.97 16.42 -7.56
C SER A 101 -4.49 15.96 -8.93
N GLN A 102 -4.47 14.64 -9.20
CA GLN A 102 -4.99 14.09 -10.46
C GLN A 102 -6.51 14.23 -10.57
N SER A 103 -7.25 14.06 -9.48
CA SER A 103 -8.71 14.27 -9.49
C SER A 103 -9.12 15.72 -9.72
N GLU A 104 -8.27 16.67 -9.32
CA GLU A 104 -8.49 18.10 -9.53
C GLU A 104 -8.20 18.52 -10.97
N SER A 105 -7.15 17.95 -11.59
CA SER A 105 -6.85 18.16 -13.01
C SER A 105 -7.81 17.44 -13.98
N ALA A 106 -8.51 16.40 -13.52
CA ALA A 106 -9.43 15.61 -14.34
C ALA A 106 -10.87 16.15 -14.36
N LYS A 107 -11.19 17.24 -13.64
CA LYS A 107 -12.47 17.93 -13.84
C LYS A 107 -12.42 18.71 -15.15
N PRO A 108 -13.17 18.35 -16.19
CA PRO A 108 -13.28 19.19 -17.38
C PRO A 108 -13.85 20.53 -16.93
N SER A 109 -13.17 21.61 -17.29
CA SER A 109 -13.75 22.94 -17.23
C SER A 109 -14.93 22.94 -18.19
N ASP A 110 -16.15 22.77 -17.66
CA ASP A 110 -17.38 23.16 -18.35
C ASP A 110 -17.38 24.70 -18.44
N ASP A 111 -16.48 25.23 -19.26
CA ASP A 111 -16.58 26.58 -19.80
C ASP A 111 -17.73 26.56 -20.81
N SER A 112 -18.92 26.80 -20.27
CA SER A 112 -20.14 27.02 -21.04
C SER A 112 -19.98 28.34 -21.78
N GLY A 113 -19.35 28.28 -22.95
CA GLY A 113 -19.24 29.37 -23.90
C GLY A 113 -20.63 29.88 -24.30
N ARG A 114 -20.90 31.12 -23.93
CA ARG A 114 -22.10 31.89 -24.23
C ARG A 114 -21.92 32.71 -25.50
#